data_AF-A0A967VTA3-F1
#
_entry.id   AF-A0A967VTA3-F1
#
_cell.length_a   1.000
_cell.length_b   1.000
_cell.length_c   1.000
_cell.angle_alpha   90.00
_cell.angle_beta   90.00
_cell.angle_gamma   90.00
#
_symmetry.space_group_name_H-M   'P 1'
#
loop_
_entity.id
_entity.type
_entity.pdbx_description
1 polymer ?
#
loop_
_entity_poly.entity_id
_entity_poly.type
_entity_poly.pdbx_seq_one_letter_code
_entity_poly.pdbx_strand_id
1 'polypeptide(L)'
;ADALVQLDVAEGVRRDFEGRRAAMLARTVVRAASKIALAAAAEDVVAEKDETAGRIVGALANVGTLLTERADTRSWHLLPGSVSLARLRLPAGTHELTVELDGAGGGAGTLSLGPVHVRAGRTAFVTHRLWR
;
A
#
# COMPACT_ATOMS: atom_id res chain seq x y z
N ALA A 1 23.30 4.72 23.30
CA ALA A 1 23.46 4.00 22.03
C ALA A 1 22.85 4.85 20.94
N ASP A 2 23.70 5.31 20.03
CA ASP A 2 23.25 5.82 18.75
C ASP A 2 22.72 4.64 17.94
N ALA A 3 21.71 4.88 17.09
CA ALA A 3 21.06 3.82 16.34
C ALA A 3 20.78 4.28 14.92
N LEU A 4 21.13 3.44 13.95
CA LEU A 4 20.74 3.57 12.56
C LEU A 4 19.87 2.36 12.21
N VAL A 5 18.64 2.61 11.76
CA VAL A 5 17.71 1.57 11.34
C VAL A 5 17.23 1.91 9.94
N GLN A 6 17.28 0.95 9.04
CA GLN A 6 16.72 1.07 7.70
C GLN A 6 15.59 0.06 7.53
N LEU A 7 14.47 0.53 6.99
CA LEU A 7 13.32 -0.27 6.65
C LEU A 7 13.15 -0.26 5.13
N ASP A 8 13.18 -1.44 4.51
CA ASP A 8 12.74 -1.62 3.13
C ASP A 8 11.22 -1.76 3.12
N VAL A 9 10.55 -0.68 2.71
CA VAL A 9 9.08 -0.63 2.66
C VAL A 9 8.60 -1.48 1.50
N ALA A 10 9.24 -1.39 0.32
CA ALA A 10 8.82 -2.11 -0.87
C ALA A 10 8.83 -3.63 -0.67
N GLU A 11 9.88 -4.15 -0.03
CA GLU A 11 9.98 -5.57 0.30
C GLU A 11 8.90 -5.99 1.32
N GLY A 12 8.66 -5.18 2.34
CA GLY A 12 7.60 -5.43 3.31
C GLY A 12 6.22 -5.54 2.66
N VAL A 13 5.92 -4.62 1.74
CA VAL A 13 4.68 -4.62 0.94
C VAL A 13 4.57 -5.88 0.09
N ARG A 14 5.64 -6.24 -0.64
CA ARG A 14 5.66 -7.40 -1.53
C ARG A 14 5.44 -8.69 -0.74
N ARG A 15 6.12 -8.84 0.40
CA ARG A 15 5.99 -9.99 1.28
C ARG A 15 4.57 -10.14 1.83
N ASP A 16 3.98 -9.05 2.31
CA ASP A 16 2.60 -9.05 2.80
C ASP A 16 1.59 -9.36 1.69
N PHE A 17 1.79 -8.84 0.49
CA PHE A 17 0.97 -9.18 -0.67
C PHE A 17 1.06 -10.66 -1.02
N GLU A 18 2.26 -11.23 -1.17
CA GLU A 18 2.45 -12.65 -1.48
C GLU A 18 1.83 -13.56 -0.40
N GLY A 19 1.98 -13.20 0.89
CA GLY A 19 1.36 -13.92 1.99
C GLY A 19 -0.17 -13.94 1.95
N ARG A 20 -0.80 -12.89 1.41
CA ARG A 20 -2.27 -12.76 1.34
C ARG A 20 -2.85 -13.09 -0.04
N ARG A 21 -2.01 -13.27 -1.05
CA ARG A 21 -2.41 -13.43 -2.46
C ARG A 21 -3.37 -14.60 -2.68
N ALA A 22 -3.04 -15.78 -2.14
CA ALA A 22 -3.88 -16.97 -2.32
C ALA A 22 -5.29 -16.77 -1.74
N ALA A 23 -5.38 -16.26 -0.50
CA ALA A 23 -6.66 -15.98 0.15
C ALA A 23 -7.44 -14.86 -0.57
N MET A 24 -6.75 -13.87 -1.14
CA MET A 24 -7.38 -12.82 -1.95
C MET A 24 -8.00 -13.42 -3.22
N LEU A 25 -7.24 -14.22 -3.98
CA LEU A 25 -7.72 -14.88 -5.19
C LEU A 25 -8.89 -15.84 -4.90
N ALA A 26 -8.78 -16.66 -3.85
CA ALA A 26 -9.85 -17.56 -3.44
C ALA A 26 -11.14 -16.79 -3.13
N ARG A 27 -11.06 -15.69 -2.37
CA ARG A 27 -12.23 -14.83 -2.09
C ARG A 27 -12.81 -14.21 -3.36
N THR A 28 -11.98 -13.80 -4.31
CA THR A 28 -12.45 -13.28 -5.60
C THR A 28 -13.21 -14.34 -6.40
N VAL A 29 -12.68 -15.55 -6.50
CA VAL A 29 -13.34 -16.67 -7.19
C VAL A 29 -14.66 -17.02 -6.51
N VAL A 30 -14.67 -17.18 -5.19
CA VAL A 30 -15.88 -17.48 -4.41
C VAL A 30 -16.92 -16.38 -4.61
N ARG A 31 -16.54 -15.10 -4.50
CA ARG A 31 -17.47 -13.98 -4.70
C ARG A 31 -18.08 -13.99 -6.09
N ALA A 32 -17.27 -14.18 -7.13
CA ALA A 32 -17.74 -14.23 -8.51
C ALA A 32 -18.72 -15.40 -8.72
N ALA A 33 -18.35 -16.60 -8.27
CA ALA A 33 -19.20 -17.78 -8.36
C ALA A 33 -20.54 -17.59 -7.61
N SER A 34 -20.50 -17.05 -6.39
CA SER A 34 -21.71 -16.76 -5.62
C SER A 34 -22.63 -15.76 -6.31
N LYS A 35 -22.09 -14.69 -6.91
CA LYS A 35 -22.92 -13.70 -7.63
C LYS A 35 -23.55 -14.30 -8.89
N ILE A 36 -22.82 -15.11 -9.65
CA ILE A 36 -23.35 -15.83 -10.82
C ILE A 36 -24.47 -16.79 -10.39
N ALA A 37 -24.25 -17.57 -9.34
CA ALA A 37 -25.26 -18.51 -8.83
C ALA A 37 -26.54 -17.80 -8.36
N LEU A 38 -26.40 -16.66 -7.66
CA LEU A 38 -27.54 -15.85 -7.23
C LEU A 38 -28.28 -15.22 -8.41
N ALA A 39 -27.58 -14.76 -9.45
CA ALA A 39 -28.20 -14.21 -10.64
C ALA A 39 -29.00 -15.28 -11.41
N ALA A 40 -28.43 -16.48 -11.57
CA ALA A 40 -29.11 -17.61 -12.20
C ALA A 40 -30.36 -18.03 -11.41
N ALA A 41 -30.25 -18.15 -10.08
CA ALA A 41 -31.39 -18.49 -9.24
C ALA A 41 -32.52 -17.44 -9.31
N ALA A 42 -32.17 -16.15 -9.41
CA ALA A 42 -33.15 -15.09 -9.56
C ALA A 42 -33.86 -15.13 -10.93
N GLU A 43 -33.14 -15.49 -12.00
CA GLU A 43 -33.72 -15.72 -13.32
C GLU A 43 -34.68 -16.90 -13.31
N ASP A 44 -34.26 -18.06 -12.78
CA ASP A 44 -35.06 -19.29 -12.75
C ASP A 44 -36.41 -19.08 -12.03
N VAL A 45 -36.39 -18.44 -10.85
CA VAL A 45 -37.59 -18.15 -10.05
C VAL A 45 -38.62 -17.29 -10.81
N VAL A 46 -38.16 -16.39 -11.68
CA VAL A 46 -39.04 -15.52 -12.46
C VAL A 46 -39.45 -16.19 -13.78
N ALA A 47 -38.54 -16.95 -14.39
CA ALA A 47 -38.78 -17.70 -15.62
C ALA A 47 -39.88 -18.77 -15.45
N GLU A 48 -40.03 -19.34 -14.24
CA GLU A 48 -41.15 -20.24 -13.90
C GLU A 48 -42.52 -19.60 -14.14
N LYS A 49 -42.63 -18.27 -14.03
CA LYS A 49 -43.88 -17.52 -14.22
C LYS A 49 -43.97 -16.87 -15.60
N ASP A 50 -42.85 -16.33 -16.08
CA ASP A 50 -42.72 -15.70 -17.39
C ASP A 50 -41.26 -15.76 -17.83
N GLU A 51 -41.00 -16.56 -18.87
CA GLU A 51 -39.66 -16.78 -19.44
C GLU A 51 -39.01 -15.47 -19.93
N THR A 52 -39.81 -14.54 -20.45
CA THR A 52 -39.31 -13.24 -20.94
C THR A 52 -38.90 -12.37 -19.75
N ALA A 53 -39.72 -12.34 -18.70
CA ALA A 53 -39.41 -11.61 -17.48
C ALA A 53 -38.18 -12.20 -16.76
N GLY A 54 -38.03 -13.52 -16.75
CA GLY A 54 -36.86 -14.21 -16.19
C GLY A 54 -35.56 -13.76 -16.84
N ARG A 55 -35.50 -13.78 -18.17
CA ARG A 55 -34.34 -13.32 -18.94
C ARG A 55 -33.99 -11.86 -18.66
N ILE A 56 -34.99 -10.99 -18.51
CA ILE A 56 -34.78 -9.57 -18.17
C ILE A 56 -34.17 -9.45 -16.77
N VAL A 57 -34.67 -10.19 -15.78
CA VAL A 57 -34.15 -10.20 -14.41
C VAL A 57 -32.72 -10.75 -14.37
N GLY A 58 -32.43 -11.84 -15.08
CA GLY A 58 -31.08 -12.38 -15.20
C GLY A 58 -30.09 -11.38 -15.80
N ALA A 59 -30.48 -10.67 -16.86
CA ALA A 59 -29.66 -9.61 -17.46
C ALA A 59 -29.38 -8.46 -16.47
N LEU A 60 -30.41 -8.00 -15.74
CA LEU A 60 -30.26 -6.94 -14.74
C LEU A 60 -29.38 -7.37 -13.56
N ALA A 61 -29.51 -8.61 -13.09
CA ALA A 61 -28.69 -9.16 -12.02
C ALA A 61 -27.21 -9.28 -12.41
N ASN A 62 -26.93 -9.67 -13.65
CA ASN A 62 -25.57 -9.70 -14.20
C ASN A 62 -24.95 -8.30 -14.30
N VAL A 63 -25.72 -7.30 -14.77
CA VAL A 63 -25.25 -5.90 -14.79
C VAL A 63 -25.01 -5.39 -13.37
N GLY A 64 -25.91 -5.67 -12.42
CA GLY A 64 -25.73 -5.32 -11.01
C GLY A 64 -24.49 -5.96 -10.39
N THR A 65 -24.18 -7.20 -10.77
CA THR A 65 -22.95 -7.89 -10.34
C THR A 65 -21.69 -7.14 -10.76
N LEU A 66 -21.64 -6.66 -12.01
CA LEU A 66 -20.53 -5.86 -12.53
C LEU A 66 -20.42 -4.50 -11.85
N LEU A 67 -21.54 -3.80 -11.67
CA LEU A 67 -21.57 -2.47 -11.04
C LEU A 67 -21.19 -2.49 -9.56
N THR A 68 -21.44 -3.61 -8.88
CA THR A 68 -21.15 -3.78 -7.45
C THR A 68 -19.74 -4.30 -7.17
N GLU A 69 -18.98 -4.71 -8.18
CA GLU A 69 -17.54 -4.94 -8.02
C GLU A 69 -16.79 -3.61 -8.10
N ARG A 70 -16.01 -3.31 -7.05
CA ARG A 70 -15.10 -2.16 -7.04
C ARG A 70 -13.70 -2.64 -6.71
N ALA A 71 -12.79 -2.50 -7.67
CA ALA A 71 -11.38 -2.77 -7.43
C ALA A 71 -10.78 -1.70 -6.52
N ASP A 72 -9.85 -2.10 -5.66
CA ASP A 72 -8.99 -1.14 -4.94
C ASP A 72 -7.97 -0.58 -5.95
N THR A 73 -8.08 0.71 -6.25
CA THR A 73 -7.17 1.42 -7.17
C THR A 73 -6.09 2.21 -6.44
N ARG A 74 -6.04 2.13 -5.11
CA ARG A 74 -5.00 2.81 -4.34
C ARG A 74 -3.65 2.20 -4.68
N SER A 75 -2.75 3.02 -5.21
CA SER A 75 -1.37 2.63 -5.45
C SER A 75 -0.47 3.14 -4.33
N TRP A 76 0.53 2.34 -3.97
CA TRP A 76 1.59 2.75 -3.04
C TRP A 76 2.81 3.31 -3.77
N HIS A 77 2.64 3.69 -5.03
CA HIS A 77 3.73 4.15 -5.90
C HIS A 77 4.41 5.44 -5.39
N LEU A 78 3.70 6.24 -4.58
CA LEU A 78 4.23 7.47 -4.00
C LEU A 78 4.87 7.26 -2.61
N LEU A 79 4.79 6.06 -2.04
CA LEU A 79 5.49 5.73 -0.81
C LEU A 79 7.00 5.61 -1.10
N PRO A 80 7.86 6.01 -0.15
CA PRO A 80 9.29 5.75 -0.26
C PRO A 80 9.55 4.24 -0.36
N GLY A 81 10.47 3.83 -1.26
CA GLY A 81 10.90 2.42 -1.33
C GLY A 81 11.63 1.97 -0.07
N SER A 82 12.33 2.87 0.61
CA SER A 82 12.94 2.64 1.92
C SER A 82 12.87 3.86 2.82
N VAL A 83 12.96 3.64 4.13
CA VAL A 83 13.01 4.67 5.16
C VAL A 83 14.20 4.39 6.08
N SER A 84 15.10 5.36 6.21
CA SER A 84 16.22 5.30 7.14
C SER A 84 16.00 6.25 8.31
N LEU A 85 16.22 5.76 9.52
CA LEU A 85 16.12 6.51 10.76
C LEU A 85 17.47 6.45 11.49
N ALA A 86 18.07 7.62 11.71
CA ALA A 86 19.23 7.77 12.57
C ALA A 86 18.82 8.49 13.86
N ARG A 87 19.26 7.97 15.00
CA ARG A 87 19.11 8.62 16.31
C ARG A 87 20.51 8.85 16.89
N LEU A 88 20.80 10.12 17.14
CA LEU A 88 22.07 10.59 17.70
C LEU A 88 21.81 11.23 19.07
N ARG A 89 22.69 10.98 20.05
CA ARG A 89 22.71 11.74 21.30
C ARG A 89 23.73 12.86 21.21
N LEU A 90 23.24 14.09 21.09
CA LEU A 90 24.07 15.30 20.97
C LEU A 90 23.88 16.20 22.21
N PRO A 91 24.93 16.90 22.66
CA PRO A 91 24.79 17.91 23.71
C PRO A 91 23.92 19.08 23.23
N ALA A 92 23.39 19.87 24.16
CA ALA A 92 22.65 21.08 23.79
C ALA A 92 23.56 22.05 23.02
N GLY A 93 23.06 22.61 21.93
CA GLY A 93 23.83 23.47 21.01
C GLY A 93 23.36 23.36 19.56
N THR A 94 24.07 24.05 18.68
CA THR A 94 23.86 23.99 17.23
C THR A 94 24.88 23.03 16.62
N HIS A 95 24.40 22.07 15.84
CA HIS A 95 25.22 21.03 15.21
C HIS A 95 25.01 21.04 13.71
N GLU A 96 26.08 21.01 12.93
CA GLU A 96 26.02 20.76 11.49
C GLU A 96 25.98 19.25 11.27
N LEU A 97 24.91 18.74 10.67
CA LEU A 97 24.75 17.31 10.42
C LEU A 97 24.88 17.00 8.93
N THR A 98 25.61 15.93 8.65
CA THR A 98 25.87 15.45 7.29
C THR A 98 25.55 13.96 7.22
N VAL A 99 24.95 13.53 6.11
CA VAL A 99 24.63 12.13 5.82
C VAL A 99 25.46 11.69 4.62
N GLU A 100 26.28 10.66 4.82
CA GLU A 100 26.97 9.98 3.74
C GLU A 100 26.04 8.92 3.13
N LEU A 101 25.86 9.01 1.82
CA LEU A 101 24.95 8.17 1.06
C LEU A 101 25.76 7.16 0.27
N ASP A 102 25.71 5.89 0.67
CA ASP A 102 26.26 4.81 -0.14
C ASP A 102 25.36 4.60 -1.38
N GLY A 103 25.97 4.80 -2.55
CA GLY A 103 25.32 4.66 -3.85
C GLY A 103 25.57 3.28 -4.44
N ALA A 104 24.55 2.41 -4.45
CA ALA A 104 24.56 1.26 -5.33
C ALA A 104 24.35 1.75 -6.78
N GLY A 105 25.44 1.97 -7.51
CA GLY A 105 25.38 2.28 -8.95
C GLY A 105 26.09 3.55 -9.45
N GLY A 106 26.93 4.23 -8.66
CA GLY A 106 27.88 5.20 -9.25
C GLY A 106 28.10 6.55 -8.58
N GLY A 107 27.97 6.63 -7.25
CA GLY A 107 28.54 7.77 -6.52
C GLY A 107 28.13 7.80 -5.05
N ALA A 108 29.11 7.81 -4.15
CA ALA A 108 28.89 8.20 -2.76
C ALA A 108 28.51 9.69 -2.76
N GLY A 109 27.32 10.01 -2.25
CA GLY A 109 26.82 11.37 -2.16
C GLY A 109 26.86 11.87 -0.72
N THR A 110 27.18 13.13 -0.51
CA THR A 110 27.12 13.75 0.81
C THR A 110 25.92 14.69 0.86
N LEU A 111 24.97 14.44 1.76
CA LEU A 111 23.83 15.31 2.01
C LEU A 111 24.07 16.11 3.28
N SER A 112 24.17 17.44 3.16
CA SER A 112 24.12 18.32 4.32
C SER A 112 22.67 18.55 4.76
N LEU A 113 22.42 18.41 6.06
CA LEU A 113 21.14 18.71 6.70
C LEU A 113 21.07 20.14 7.27
N GLY A 114 22.19 20.88 7.21
CA GLY A 114 22.33 22.22 7.78
C GLY A 114 22.34 22.24 9.31
N PRO A 115 22.22 23.44 9.92
CA PRO A 115 22.32 23.63 11.37
C PRO A 115 21.10 23.08 12.11
N VAL A 116 21.34 22.09 12.97
CA VAL A 116 20.33 21.49 13.85
C VAL A 116 20.50 22.00 15.27
N HIS A 117 19.45 22.64 15.78
CA HIS A 117 19.44 23.22 17.12
C HIS A 117 18.88 22.23 18.12
N VAL A 118 19.75 21.70 18.98
CA VAL A 118 19.40 20.77 20.06
C VAL A 118 19.27 21.53 21.36
N ARG A 119 18.06 21.55 21.93
CA ARG A 119 17.80 22.15 23.25
C ARG A 119 17.92 21.10 24.36
N ALA A 120 18.38 21.51 25.53
CA ALA A 120 18.48 20.63 26.69
C ALA A 120 17.12 19.96 27.00
N GLY A 121 17.13 18.63 27.17
CA GLY A 121 15.93 17.84 27.46
C GLY A 121 14.93 17.72 26.30
N ARG A 122 15.26 18.14 25.07
CA ARG A 122 14.37 18.08 23.90
C ARG A 122 14.98 17.24 22.79
N THR A 123 14.12 16.60 21.99
CA THR A 123 14.51 15.94 20.74
C THR A 123 14.29 16.87 19.56
N ALA A 124 15.32 17.07 18.75
CA ALA A 124 15.20 17.72 17.44
C ALA A 124 14.92 16.65 16.37
N PHE A 125 13.99 16.94 15.46
CA PHE A 125 13.66 16.07 14.33
C PHE A 125 14.06 16.76 13.04
N VAL A 126 14.77 16.03 12.18
CA VAL A 126 15.13 16.47 10.83
C VAL A 126 14.64 15.42 9.86
N THR A 127 13.97 15.86 8.80
CA THR A 127 13.43 14.97 7.76
C THR A 127 13.95 15.43 6.41
N HIS A 128 14.46 14.50 5.62
CA HIS A 128 14.86 14.75 4.25
C HIS A 128 14.34 13.63 3.35
N ARG A 129 13.95 13.96 2.12
CA ARG A 129 13.52 12.98 1.12
C ARG A 129 14.57 12.91 0.03
N LEU A 130 15.11 11.72 -0.17
CA LEU A 130 15.98 11.40 -1.28
C LEU A 130 15.14 10.84 -2.42
N TRP A 131 15.33 11.38 -3.61
CA TRP A 131 14.80 10.81 -4.84
C TRP A 131 15.95 10.02 -5.48
N ARG A 132 15.79 8.70 -5.57
CA ARG A 132 16.74 7.78 -6.21
C ARG A 132 16.01 7.03 -7.33
#